data_AF-Q0W5J0-F1
#
_entry.id   AF-Q0W5J0-F1
#
_cell.length_a   1.000
_cell.length_b   1.000
_cell.length_c   1.000
_cell.angle_alpha   90.00
_cell.angle_beta   90.00
_cell.angle_gamma   90.00
#
_symmetry.space_group_name_H-M   'P 1'
#
loop_
_entity.id
_entity.type
_entity.pdbx_description
1 polymer ?
#
loop_
_entity_poly.entity_id
_entity_poly.type
_entity_poly.pdbx_seq_one_letter_code
_entity_poly.pdbx_strand_id
1 'polypeptide(L)'
;MTGERWDIEKETACFNCHKGAIQLIEITPVETVITCTNCMAERHYTIHKVEVPDTPPEAFEDEAFRLRHDIWNFRYTGKCVNCGNCVDNEVNVDERRVRTLCPECYFTRLYEFNMFSESRSRR
;
A
#
# COMPACT_ATOMS: atom_id res chain seq x y z
N MET A 1 -10.28 -20.93 3.06
CA MET A 1 -9.05 -20.34 2.52
C MET A 1 -9.01 -18.90 3.00
N THR A 2 -8.43 -18.66 4.18
CA THR A 2 -8.32 -17.34 4.80
C THR A 2 -7.19 -16.58 4.11
N GLY A 3 -7.53 -15.78 3.10
CA GLY A 3 -6.57 -14.98 2.36
C GLY A 3 -5.89 -13.97 3.30
N GLU A 4 -4.55 -13.98 3.32
CA GLU A 4 -3.71 -13.09 4.13
C GLU A 4 -4.00 -11.63 3.80
N ARG A 5 -4.74 -10.99 4.69
CA ARG A 5 -4.96 -9.54 4.74
C ARG A 5 -3.99 -8.94 5.75
N TRP A 6 -3.31 -7.87 5.36
CA TRP A 6 -2.48 -7.07 6.26
C TRP A 6 -3.29 -5.85 6.69
N ASP A 7 -3.42 -5.68 8.00
CA ASP A 7 -4.04 -4.51 8.62
C ASP A 7 -2.93 -3.68 9.27
N ILE A 8 -2.74 -2.46 8.78
CA ILE A 8 -1.64 -1.58 9.19
C ILE A 8 -2.22 -0.23 9.63
N GLU A 9 -1.73 0.29 10.74
CA GLU A 9 -2.03 1.66 11.18
C GLU A 9 -0.83 2.57 10.91
N LYS A 10 -1.07 3.71 10.26
CA LYS A 10 -0.03 4.72 10.02
C LYS A 10 -0.52 6.13 10.38
N GLU A 11 0.13 6.76 11.35
CA GLU A 11 -0.12 8.17 11.66
C GLU A 11 0.58 9.09 10.64
N THR A 12 -0.22 9.88 9.93
CA THR A 12 0.25 10.84 8.92
C THR A 12 -0.87 11.82 8.52
N ALA A 13 -0.57 12.81 7.69
CA ALA A 13 -1.59 13.73 7.17
C ALA A 13 -2.51 13.00 6.19
N CYS A 14 -3.83 13.21 6.34
CA CYS A 14 -4.81 12.67 5.40
C CYS A 14 -4.76 13.41 4.06
N PHE A 15 -4.78 12.67 2.96
CA PHE A 15 -4.82 13.25 1.62
C PHE A 15 -6.04 14.14 1.31
N ASN A 16 -7.17 13.91 1.99
CA ASN A 16 -8.42 14.62 1.72
C ASN A 16 -8.65 15.79 2.68
N CYS A 17 -8.48 15.58 3.99
CA CYS A 17 -8.74 16.61 4.99
C CYS A 17 -7.49 17.30 5.52
N HIS A 18 -6.30 16.85 5.13
CA HIS A 18 -4.98 17.39 5.52
C HIS A 18 -4.69 17.42 7.03
N LYS A 19 -5.56 16.87 7.87
CA LYS A 19 -5.32 16.70 9.31
C LYS A 19 -4.44 15.48 9.56
N GLY A 20 -3.56 15.56 10.57
CA GLY A 20 -2.87 14.39 11.11
C GLY A 20 -3.88 13.43 11.71
N ALA A 21 -3.88 12.19 11.23
CA ALA A 21 -4.78 11.13 11.67
C ALA A 21 -4.16 9.76 11.40
N ILE A 22 -4.67 8.73 12.08
CA ILE A 22 -4.37 7.35 11.70
C ILE A 22 -4.98 7.09 10.32
N GLN A 23 -4.17 6.57 9.42
CA GLN A 23 -4.60 5.97 8.16
C GLN A 23 -4.61 4.46 8.37
N LEU A 24 -5.78 3.84 8.27
CA LEU A 24 -5.93 2.38 8.28
C LEU A 24 -5.63 1.89 6.86
N ILE A 25 -4.63 1.02 6.73
CA ILE A 25 -4.18 0.48 5.44
C ILE A 25 -4.47 -1.01 5.44
N GLU A 26 -5.39 -1.42 4.58
CA GLU A 26 -5.83 -2.79 4.38
C GLU A 26 -5.23 -3.32 3.08
N ILE A 27 -4.28 -4.25 3.13
CA ILE A 27 -3.64 -4.84 1.94
C ILE A 27 -4.09 -6.28 1.80
N THR A 28 -4.71 -6.62 0.67
CA THR A 28 -5.12 -7.98 0.31
C THR A 28 -4.35 -8.46 -0.93
N PRO A 29 -4.53 -9.70 -1.41
CA PRO A 29 -3.91 -10.14 -2.67
C PRO A 29 -4.35 -9.35 -3.91
N VAL A 30 -5.51 -8.68 -3.88
CA VAL A 30 -6.14 -8.07 -5.07
C VAL A 30 -6.33 -6.56 -4.96
N GLU A 31 -6.35 -6.01 -3.76
CA GLU A 31 -6.59 -4.59 -3.53
C GLU A 31 -5.85 -4.07 -2.30
N THR A 32 -5.64 -2.75 -2.26
CA THR A 32 -5.27 -2.01 -1.08
C THR A 32 -6.29 -0.89 -0.84
N VAL A 33 -6.80 -0.77 0.39
CA VAL A 33 -7.70 0.30 0.80
C VAL A 33 -7.02 1.11 1.90
N ILE A 34 -7.05 2.43 1.78
CA ILE A 34 -6.51 3.35 2.78
C ILE A 34 -7.62 4.25 3.28
N THR A 35 -7.95 4.16 4.57
CA THR A 35 -9.06 4.87 5.19
C THR A 35 -8.55 5.83 6.27
N CYS A 36 -8.90 7.11 6.14
CA CYS A 36 -8.57 8.10 7.17
C CYS A 36 -9.55 8.02 8.35
N THR A 37 -9.06 7.83 9.58
CA THR A 37 -9.91 7.75 10.78
C THR A 37 -10.57 9.08 11.17
N ASN A 38 -10.07 10.21 10.68
CA ASN A 38 -10.64 11.53 10.99
C ASN A 38 -11.79 11.93 10.05
N CYS A 39 -11.71 11.63 8.75
CA CYS A 39 -12.71 12.09 7.77
C CYS A 39 -13.37 10.98 6.95
N MET A 40 -12.98 9.72 7.18
CA MET A 40 -13.50 8.53 6.49
C MET A 40 -13.30 8.53 4.97
N ALA A 41 -12.45 9.41 4.44
CA ALA A 41 -12.07 9.34 3.03
C ALA A 41 -11.22 8.09 2.77
N GLU A 42 -11.50 7.42 1.65
CA GLU A 42 -10.84 6.19 1.23
C GLU A 42 -10.05 6.41 -0.06
N ARG A 43 -8.86 5.82 -0.17
CA ARG A 43 -8.18 5.57 -1.45
C ARG A 43 -8.18 4.07 -1.72
N HIS A 44 -8.54 3.73 -2.94
CA HIS A 44 -8.63 2.35 -3.41
C HIS A 44 -7.56 2.12 -4.47
N TYR A 45 -6.81 1.03 -4.33
CA TYR A 45 -5.80 0.61 -5.28
C TYR A 45 -6.08 -0.84 -5.65
N THR A 46 -6.03 -1.17 -6.93
CA THR A 46 -6.23 -2.54 -7.44
C THR A 46 -4.91 -3.12 -7.91
N ILE A 47 -4.75 -4.43 -7.74
CA ILE A 47 -3.54 -5.12 -8.19
C ILE A 47 -3.31 -4.88 -9.68
N HIS A 48 -2.11 -4.43 -10.02
CA HIS A 48 -1.67 -4.19 -11.38
C HIS A 48 -0.65 -5.23 -11.83
N LYS A 49 0.28 -5.60 -10.94
CA LYS A 49 1.40 -6.49 -11.26
C LYS A 49 1.84 -7.32 -10.05
N VAL A 50 2.23 -8.57 -10.30
CA VAL A 50 2.83 -9.48 -9.31
C VAL A 50 4.08 -10.10 -9.93
N GLU A 51 5.21 -10.04 -9.23
CA GLU A 51 6.51 -10.52 -9.73
C GLU A 51 7.35 -11.18 -8.63
N VAL A 52 8.24 -12.07 -9.07
CA VAL A 52 9.28 -12.70 -8.24
C VAL A 52 10.59 -12.66 -9.04
N PRO A 53 11.31 -11.53 -9.05
CA PRO A 53 12.55 -11.41 -9.79
C PRO A 53 13.68 -12.20 -9.11
N ASP A 54 14.67 -12.63 -9.90
CA ASP A 54 15.86 -13.33 -9.39
C ASP A 54 16.84 -12.38 -8.65
N THR A 55 16.68 -11.07 -8.85
CA THR A 55 17.49 -10.01 -8.22
C THR A 55 16.58 -9.01 -7.49
N PRO A 56 17.10 -8.28 -6.49
CA PRO A 56 16.35 -7.22 -5.83
C PRO A 56 15.76 -6.23 -6.86
N PRO A 57 14.47 -5.86 -6.75
CA PRO A 57 13.90 -4.87 -7.64
C PRO A 57 14.49 -3.49 -7.35
N GLU A 58 14.38 -2.60 -8.32
CA GLU A 58 14.79 -1.20 -8.17
C GLU A 58 14.04 -0.51 -7.01
N ALA A 59 14.67 0.53 -6.46
CA ALA A 59 14.06 1.33 -5.42
C ALA A 59 12.70 1.88 -5.89
N PHE A 60 11.75 2.04 -4.96
CA PHE A 60 10.40 2.52 -5.29
C PHE A 60 10.38 3.94 -5.85
N GLU A 61 11.46 4.68 -5.63
CA GLU A 61 11.46 6.12 -5.73
C GLU A 61 11.98 6.58 -7.08
N ASP A 62 11.10 7.21 -7.85
CA ASP A 62 11.48 8.15 -8.89
C ASP A 62 11.76 9.50 -8.21
N GLU A 63 13.01 9.96 -8.24
CA GLU A 63 13.44 11.24 -7.62
C GLU A 63 12.63 12.44 -8.13
N ALA A 64 12.10 12.39 -9.37
CA ALA A 64 11.27 13.45 -9.93
C ALA A 64 9.86 13.52 -9.29
N PHE A 65 9.41 12.43 -8.66
CA PHE A 65 8.07 12.31 -8.06
C PHE A 65 7.99 12.87 -6.63
N ARG A 66 9.13 12.87 -5.91
CA ARG A 66 9.24 13.32 -4.50
C ARG A 66 8.80 14.76 -4.25
N LEU A 67 8.86 15.64 -5.25
CA LEU A 67 8.62 17.08 -5.06
C LEU A 67 7.14 17.47 -5.03
N ARG A 68 6.21 16.58 -5.38
CA ARG A 68 4.78 16.93 -5.57
C ARG A 68 3.78 16.06 -4.81
N HIS A 69 4.20 14.93 -4.25
CA HIS A 69 3.26 13.90 -3.79
C HIS A 69 3.66 13.31 -2.43
N ASP A 70 2.66 12.93 -1.63
CA ASP A 70 2.85 12.21 -0.37
C ASP A 70 3.39 10.81 -0.65
N ILE A 71 4.63 10.53 -0.22
CA ILE A 71 5.26 9.20 -0.32
C ILE A 71 5.46 8.65 1.09
N TRP A 72 4.94 7.46 1.34
CA TRP A 72 5.07 6.73 2.60
C TRP A 72 5.89 5.47 2.39
N ASN A 73 7.07 5.43 2.98
CA ASN A 73 7.92 4.23 3.01
C ASN A 73 7.96 3.70 4.45
N PHE A 74 7.56 2.46 4.66
CA PHE A 74 7.60 1.82 5.98
C PHE A 74 7.72 0.29 5.87
N ARG A 75 7.91 -0.37 7.01
CA ARG A 75 8.07 -1.82 7.11
C ARG A 75 6.84 -2.44 7.78
N TYR A 76 6.46 -3.63 7.32
CA TYR A 76 5.43 -4.48 7.93
C TYR A 76 6.00 -5.87 8.22
N THR A 77 6.12 -6.20 9.50
CA THR A 77 6.57 -7.53 9.94
C THR A 77 5.44 -8.54 9.79
N GLY A 78 5.62 -9.51 8.90
CA GLY A 78 4.62 -10.52 8.62
C GLY A 78 5.14 -11.65 7.75
N LYS A 79 4.35 -12.71 7.61
CA LYS A 79 4.69 -13.80 6.71
C LYS A 79 4.60 -13.34 5.26
N CYS A 80 5.63 -13.64 4.49
CA CYS A 80 5.58 -13.48 3.05
C CYS A 80 4.65 -14.54 2.46
N VAL A 81 3.67 -14.10 1.66
CA VAL A 81 2.70 -15.00 1.01
C VAL A 81 3.34 -15.97 0.00
N ASN A 82 4.56 -15.66 -0.48
CA ASN A 82 5.28 -16.46 -1.45
C ASN A 82 6.25 -17.46 -0.79
N CYS A 83 7.20 -16.98 0.02
CA CYS A 83 8.20 -17.86 0.64
C CYS A 83 7.83 -18.36 2.05
N GLY A 84 6.79 -17.80 2.68
CA GLY A 84 6.34 -18.18 4.02
C GLY A 84 7.19 -17.64 5.19
N ASN A 85 8.36 -17.06 4.91
CA ASN A 85 9.24 -16.49 5.94
C ASN A 85 8.58 -15.29 6.62
N CYS A 86 8.75 -15.17 7.94
CA CYS A 86 8.37 -13.98 8.69
C CYS A 86 9.47 -12.92 8.50
N VAL A 87 9.15 -11.82 7.85
CA VAL A 87 10.12 -10.80 7.42
C VAL A 87 9.56 -9.39 7.57
N ASP A 88 10.44 -8.40 7.58
CA ASP A 88 10.08 -6.98 7.53
C ASP A 88 9.83 -6.56 6.08
N ASN A 89 8.62 -6.84 5.58
CA ASN A 89 8.20 -6.50 4.24
C ASN A 89 8.25 -4.98 4.04
N GLU A 90 8.71 -4.54 2.88
CA GLU A 90 8.63 -3.14 2.48
C GLU A 90 7.21 -2.83 2.02
N VAL A 91 6.69 -1.71 2.50
CA VAL A 91 5.44 -1.14 2.01
C VAL A 91 5.73 0.30 1.60
N ASN A 92 5.45 0.59 0.34
CA ASN A 92 5.58 1.90 -0.24
C ASN A 92 4.22 2.34 -0.76
N VAL A 93 3.77 3.53 -0.37
CA VAL A 93 2.49 4.10 -0.79
C VAL A 93 2.75 5.49 -1.34
N ASP A 94 2.22 5.78 -2.51
CA ASP A 94 2.11 7.12 -3.05
C ASP A 94 0.67 7.41 -3.53
N GLU A 95 0.44 8.56 -4.16
CA GLU A 95 -0.89 8.94 -4.65
C GLU A 95 -1.48 8.02 -5.73
N ARG A 96 -0.63 7.28 -6.47
CA ARG A 96 -0.99 6.46 -7.63
C ARG A 96 -0.74 4.98 -7.42
N ARG A 97 0.16 4.60 -6.53
CA ARG A 97 0.67 3.24 -6.41
C ARG A 97 0.86 2.82 -4.98
N VAL A 98 0.67 1.52 -4.75
CA VAL A 98 1.13 0.83 -3.56
C VAL A 98 2.06 -0.29 -4.01
N ARG A 99 3.20 -0.45 -3.35
CA ARG A 99 4.08 -1.61 -3.54
C ARG A 99 4.28 -2.33 -2.22
N THR A 100 4.18 -3.65 -2.26
CA THR A 100 4.70 -4.52 -1.19
C THR A 100 5.86 -5.35 -1.73
N LEU A 101 6.95 -5.45 -0.97
CA LEU A 101 8.13 -6.23 -1.35
C LEU A 101 8.61 -7.09 -0.17
N CYS A 102 8.80 -8.38 -0.42
CA CYS A 102 9.52 -9.27 0.48
C CYS A 102 11.04 -9.14 0.25
N PRO A 103 11.83 -8.77 1.27
CA PRO A 103 13.29 -8.62 1.09
C PRO A 103 14.04 -9.93 0.89
N GLU A 104 13.45 -11.08 1.27
CA GLU A 104 14.11 -12.39 1.21
C GLU A 104 13.93 -13.11 -0.14
N CYS A 105 12.73 -13.04 -0.74
CA CYS A 105 12.43 -13.72 -2.00
C CYS A 105 12.03 -12.77 -3.13
N TYR A 106 12.12 -11.47 -2.88
CA TYR A 106 11.78 -10.40 -3.84
C TYR A 106 10.35 -10.40 -4.37
N PHE A 107 9.47 -11.24 -3.80
CA PHE A 107 8.05 -11.24 -4.13
C PHE A 107 7.48 -9.83 -3.99
N THR A 108 7.04 -9.29 -5.11
CA THR A 108 6.61 -7.91 -5.27
C THR A 108 5.18 -7.88 -5.78
N ARG A 109 4.34 -7.08 -5.11
CA ARG A 109 3.01 -6.71 -5.61
C ARG A 109 2.99 -5.22 -5.84
N LEU A 110 2.49 -4.81 -7.01
CA LEU A 110 2.25 -3.42 -7.36
C LEU A 110 0.76 -3.23 -7.59
N TYR A 111 0.16 -2.31 -6.85
CA TYR A 111 -1.22 -1.88 -6.98
C TYR A 111 -1.23 -0.47 -7.57
N GLU A 112 -2.23 -0.16 -8.39
CA GLU A 112 -2.44 1.16 -8.97
C GLU A 112 -3.78 1.74 -8.53
N PHE A 113 -3.82 3.06 -8.40
CA PHE A 113 -4.97 3.82 -7.93
C PHE A 113 -6.18 3.56 -8.85
N ASN A 114 -7.25 3.07 -8.25
CA ASN A 114 -8.50 2.81 -8.94
C ASN A 114 -9.39 4.05 -8.85
N MET A 115 -9.51 4.78 -9.97
CA MET A 115 -10.35 5.98 -10.08
C MET A 115 -11.85 5.69 -10.00
N PHE A 116 -12.27 4.42 -10.06
CA PHE A 116 -13.66 4.00 -10.04
C PHE A 116 -14.20 3.66 -8.64
N SER A 117 -13.83 4.44 -7.61
CA SER A 117 -14.63 4.42 -6.38
C SER A 117 -15.95 5.12 -6.68
N GLU A 118 -16.99 4.33 -6.95
CA GLU A 118 -18.36 4.84 -6.97
C GLU A 118 -18.57 5.67 -5.71
N SER A 119 -18.93 6.94 -5.90
CA SER A 119 -19.32 7.82 -4.82
C SER A 119 -20.40 7.10 -4.03
N ARG A 120 -20.08 6.59 -2.83
CA ARG A 120 -21.11 6.12 -1.90
C ARG A 120 -21.99 7.32 -1.62
N SER A 121 -23.14 7.37 -2.29
CA SER A 121 -24.10 8.45 -2.17
C SER A 121 -24.44 8.59 -0.69
N ARG A 122 -24.19 9.77 -0.13
CA ARG A 122 -24.67 10.15 1.20
C ARG A 122 -26.16 9.81 1.28
N ARG A 123 -26.52 8.82 2.09
CA ARG A 123 -27.86 8.67 2.64
C ARG A 123 -27.79 8.95 4.11
#